data_AF-A0A947CVK0-F1
#
_entry.id   AF-A0A947CVK0-F1
#
_cell.length_a   1.000
_cell.length_b   1.000
_cell.length_c   1.000
_cell.angle_alpha   90.00
_cell.angle_beta   90.00
_cell.angle_gamma   90.00
#
_symmetry.space_group_name_H-M   'P 1'
#
loop_
_entity.id
_entity.type
_entity.pdbx_description
1 polymer ?
#
loop_
_entity_poly.entity_id
_entity_poly.type
_entity_poly.pdbx_seq_one_letter_code
_entity_poly.pdbx_strand_id
1 'polypeptide(L)'
;MNLPDRESLFGLERYRPIIDDWDAFRAALFRPQPATIRTNRLKTTPEALRQALEALGFVLVSEPFDPHLFRVERAPIPPGKTVLHWLGHFYVQ
;
A
#
# COMPACT_ATOMS: atom_id res chain seq x y z
N MET A 1 -13.44 21.48 -6.25
CA MET A 1 -13.02 20.07 -6.40
C MET A 1 -14.18 19.35 -7.06
N ASN A 2 -14.08 19.03 -8.36
CA ASN A 2 -15.16 18.32 -9.06
C ASN A 2 -15.18 16.87 -8.57
N LEU A 3 -16.23 16.52 -7.83
CA LEU A 3 -16.51 15.13 -7.49
C LEU A 3 -16.84 14.37 -8.79
N PRO A 4 -16.29 13.16 -9.00
CA PRO A 4 -16.57 12.37 -10.19
C PRO A 4 -18.04 11.96 -10.27
N ASP A 5 -18.47 11.69 -11.49
CA ASP A 5 -19.87 11.47 -11.87
C ASP A 5 -20.54 10.31 -11.11
N ARG A 6 -21.86 10.40 -10.92
CA ARG A 6 -22.66 9.47 -10.08
C ARG A 6 -22.54 8.00 -10.50
N GLU A 7 -22.10 7.70 -11.72
CA GLU A 7 -21.89 6.33 -12.21
C GLU A 7 -20.77 5.57 -11.48
N SER A 8 -19.72 6.24 -11.00
CA SER A 8 -18.55 5.53 -10.45
C SER A 8 -18.77 4.96 -9.04
N LEU A 9 -19.91 5.26 -8.41
CA LEU A 9 -20.25 4.82 -7.06
C LEU A 9 -21.41 3.82 -7.04
N PHE A 10 -21.92 3.44 -8.21
CA PHE A 10 -23.09 2.58 -8.34
C PHE A 10 -22.96 1.31 -7.49
N GLY A 11 -23.84 1.21 -6.50
CA GLY A 11 -23.94 0.06 -5.61
C GLY A 11 -23.27 0.25 -4.25
N LEU A 12 -22.55 1.35 -4.02
CA LEU A 12 -21.97 1.68 -2.71
C LEU A 12 -22.96 2.42 -1.79
N GLU A 13 -24.04 2.98 -2.32
CA GLU A 13 -25.07 3.74 -1.59
C GLU A 13 -25.69 2.95 -0.44
N ARG A 14 -25.74 1.63 -0.55
CA ARG A 14 -26.19 0.72 0.52
C ARG A 14 -25.38 0.85 1.81
N TYR A 15 -24.15 1.36 1.74
CA TYR A 15 -23.27 1.56 2.89
C TYR A 15 -23.45 2.93 3.56
N ARG A 16 -24.19 3.86 2.95
CA ARG A 16 -24.40 5.22 3.50
C ARG A 16 -24.95 5.24 4.93
N PRO A 17 -25.88 4.35 5.36
CA PRO A 17 -26.39 4.36 6.73
C PRO A 17 -25.35 3.99 7.80
N ILE A 18 -24.22 3.39 7.43
CA ILE A 18 -23.16 2.95 8.36
C ILE A 18 -21.84 3.71 8.17
N ILE A 19 -21.82 4.75 7.33
CA ILE A 19 -20.65 5.58 7.07
C ILE A 19 -20.95 6.99 7.55
N ASP A 20 -20.25 7.41 8.60
CA ASP A 20 -20.46 8.70 9.26
C ASP A 20 -20.18 9.87 8.31
N ASP A 21 -19.07 9.82 7.57
CA ASP A 21 -18.68 10.83 6.59
C ASP A 21 -18.67 10.26 5.17
N TRP A 22 -19.80 10.40 4.50
CA TRP A 22 -19.99 9.94 3.13
C TRP A 22 -19.10 10.68 2.13
N ASP A 23 -18.81 11.95 2.36
CA ASP A 23 -18.02 12.77 1.44
C ASP A 23 -16.54 12.40 1.51
N ALA A 24 -16.01 12.21 2.72
CA ALA A 24 -14.65 11.70 2.93
C ALA A 24 -14.48 10.28 2.39
N PHE A 25 -15.47 9.39 2.59
CA PHE A 25 -15.46 8.05 2.01
C PHE A 25 -15.38 8.09 0.48
N ARG A 26 -16.23 8.90 -0.18
CA ARG A 26 -16.18 9.06 -1.64
C ARG A 26 -14.83 9.60 -2.09
N ALA A 27 -14.32 10.64 -1.44
CA ALA A 27 -13.02 11.20 -1.76
C ALA A 27 -11.90 10.15 -1.63
N ALA A 28 -12.02 9.22 -0.66
CA ALA A 28 -11.04 8.17 -0.45
C ALA A 28 -10.97 7.15 -1.58
N LEU A 29 -12.09 6.78 -2.19
CA LEU A 29 -12.16 5.76 -3.25
C LEU A 29 -11.37 6.13 -4.50
N PHE A 30 -11.18 7.42 -4.77
CA PHE A 30 -10.44 7.91 -5.94
C PHE A 30 -8.98 8.23 -5.65
N ARG A 31 -8.52 8.03 -4.41
CA ARG A 31 -7.09 8.18 -4.08
C ARG A 31 -6.35 6.92 -4.54
N PRO A 32 -5.27 7.06 -5.32
CA PRO A 32 -4.41 5.92 -5.63
C PRO A 32 -3.94 5.25 -4.34
N GLN A 33 -4.07 3.93 -4.28
CA GLN A 33 -3.59 3.19 -3.11
C GLN A 33 -2.06 3.11 -3.17
N PRO A 34 -1.36 3.45 -2.09
CA PRO A 34 0.07 3.22 -2.00
C PRO A 34 0.33 1.71 -1.99
N ALA A 35 1.41 1.27 -2.64
CA ALA A 35 1.82 -0.12 -2.54
C ALA A 35 2.35 -0.39 -1.12
N THR A 36 1.90 -1.47 -0.50
CA THR A 36 2.50 -1.95 0.75
C THR A 36 3.24 -3.26 0.53
N ILE A 37 4.27 -3.48 1.34
CA ILE A 37 5.05 -4.71 1.30
C ILE A 37 5.20 -5.28 2.70
N ARG A 38 5.10 -6.60 2.81
CA ARG A 38 5.24 -7.34 4.06
C ARG A 38 6.48 -8.22 4.04
N THR A 39 7.33 -8.08 5.05
CA THR A 39 8.51 -8.93 5.23
C THR A 39 8.12 -10.40 5.37
N ASN A 40 8.76 -11.28 4.61
CA ASN A 40 8.70 -12.71 4.85
C ASN A 40 9.68 -13.09 5.97
N ARG A 41 9.12 -13.29 7.17
CA ARG A 41 9.86 -13.60 8.39
C ARG A 41 10.58 -14.96 8.36
N LEU A 42 10.24 -15.83 7.42
CA LEU A 42 10.96 -17.10 7.21
C LEU A 42 12.27 -16.92 6.43
N LYS A 43 12.48 -15.76 5.79
CA LYS A 43 13.61 -15.51 4.89
C LYS A 43 14.50 -14.35 5.33
N THR A 44 13.95 -13.36 6.03
CA THR A 44 14.70 -12.14 6.40
C THR A 44 14.04 -11.39 7.57
N THR A 45 14.70 -10.34 8.06
CA THR A 45 14.16 -9.40 9.06
C THR A 45 13.71 -8.09 8.40
N PRO A 46 12.82 -7.30 9.03
CA PRO A 46 12.40 -6.00 8.50
C PRO A 46 13.56 -5.05 8.24
N GLU A 47 14.55 -5.01 9.12
CA GLU A 47 15.72 -4.13 9.03
C GLU A 47 16.59 -4.50 7.83
N ALA A 48 16.87 -5.80 7.66
CA ALA A 48 17.65 -6.31 6.54
C ALA A 48 16.91 -6.10 5.19
N LEU A 49 15.60 -6.34 5.16
CA LEU A 49 14.78 -6.07 3.99
C LEU A 49 14.80 -4.58 3.61
N ARG A 50 14.61 -3.70 4.59
CA ARG A 50 14.63 -2.25 4.41
C ARG A 50 15.97 -1.81 3.81
N GLN A 51 17.08 -2.21 4.43
CA GLN A 51 18.42 -1.88 3.94
C GLN A 51 18.62 -2.35 2.49
N ALA A 52 18.22 -3.58 2.17
CA ALA A 52 18.36 -4.13 0.82
C ALA A 52 17.53 -3.36 -0.23
N LEU A 53 16.29 -2.99 0.09
CA LEU A 53 15.42 -2.23 -0.81
C LEU A 53 15.84 -0.76 -0.93
N GLU A 54 16.25 -0.12 0.16
CA GLU A 54 16.76 1.25 0.14
C GLU A 54 18.07 1.36 -0.66
N ALA A 55 18.93 0.34 -0.62
CA ALA A 55 20.12 0.23 -1.49
C ALA A 55 19.75 0.13 -2.98
N LEU A 56 18.57 -0.38 -3.31
CA LEU A 56 18.03 -0.38 -4.68
C LEU A 56 17.32 0.93 -5.06
N GLY A 57 17.26 1.92 -4.15
CA GLY A 57 16.64 3.23 -4.39
C GLY A 57 15.18 3.36 -3.97
N PHE A 58 14.63 2.39 -3.24
CA PHE A 58 13.29 2.50 -2.65
C PHE A 58 13.28 3.47 -1.47
N VAL A 59 12.12 4.07 -1.20
CA VAL A 59 11.84 4.79 0.05
C VAL A 59 10.69 4.10 0.75
N LEU A 60 10.95 3.61 1.95
CA LEU A 60 10.01 2.83 2.74
C LEU A 60 9.65 3.56 4.03
N VAL A 61 8.37 3.56 4.38
CA VAL A 61 7.88 4.04 5.68
C VAL A 61 7.36 2.84 6.45
N SER A 62 7.83 2.65 7.68
CA SER A 62 7.30 1.60 8.55
C SER A 62 5.90 1.99 9.00
N GLU A 63 4.97 1.05 8.94
CA GLU A 63 3.65 1.27 9.52
C GLU A 63 3.74 1.12 11.06
N PRO A 64 3.14 2.04 11.83
CA PRO A 64 3.34 2.11 13.28
C PRO A 64 2.74 0.92 14.04
N PHE A 65 1.79 0.21 13.43
CA PHE A 65 1.07 -0.90 14.04
C PHE A 65 1.66 -2.28 13.70
N ASP A 66 2.58 -2.39 12.73
CA ASP A 66 3.25 -3.65 12.40
C ASP A 66 4.67 -3.40 11.87
N PRO A 67 5.73 -3.80 12.60
CA PRO A 67 7.11 -3.57 12.19
C PRO A 67 7.51 -4.35 10.93
N HIS A 68 6.73 -5.34 10.50
CA HIS A 68 6.97 -6.13 9.29
C HIS A 68 6.29 -5.55 8.05
N LEU A 69 5.53 -4.46 8.18
CA LEU A 69 4.79 -3.83 7.11
C LEU A 69 5.42 -2.48 6.75
N PHE A 70 5.68 -2.29 5.46
CA PHE A 70 6.18 -1.04 4.93
C PHE A 70 5.25 -0.50 3.87
N ARG A 71 5.01 0.81 3.91
CA ARG A 71 4.47 1.56 2.77
C ARG A 71 5.60 1.98 1.85
N VAL A 72 5.40 1.80 0.55
CA VAL A 72 6.33 2.24 -0.49
C VAL A 72 5.98 3.67 -0.89
N GLU A 73 6.75 4.64 -0.44
CA GLU A 73 6.59 6.06 -0.81
C GLU A 73 7.16 6.34 -2.20
N ARG A 74 8.29 5.72 -2.52
CA ARG A 74 8.92 5.85 -3.83
C ARG A 74 9.62 4.54 -4.20
N ALA A 75 9.52 4.18 -5.46
CA ALA A 75 10.18 3.02 -6.01
C ALA A 75 10.77 3.33 -7.40
N PRO A 76 12.00 2.88 -7.70
CA PRO A 76 12.58 3.02 -9.04
C PRO A 76 12.00 2.01 -10.04
N ILE A 77 11.47 0.89 -9.54
CA ILE A 77 10.74 -0.14 -10.30
C ILE A 77 9.58 -0.67 -9.46
N PRO A 78 8.55 -1.30 -10.05
CA PRO A 78 7.50 -1.96 -9.29
C PRO A 78 8.08 -2.98 -8.28
N PRO A 79 7.65 -3.00 -7.00
CA PRO A 79 8.20 -3.91 -5.99
C PRO A 79 8.17 -5.38 -6.42
N GLY A 80 7.10 -5.79 -7.09
CA GLY A 80 6.93 -7.15 -7.63
C GLY A 80 7.91 -7.55 -8.74
N LYS A 81 8.71 -6.61 -9.26
CA LYS A 81 9.77 -6.86 -10.27
C LYS A 81 11.17 -6.90 -9.66
N THR A 82 11.29 -6.90 -8.33
CA THR A 82 12.58 -7.06 -7.65
C THR A 82 12.96 -8.54 -7.51
N VAL A 83 14.26 -8.85 -7.56
CA VAL A 83 14.76 -10.20 -7.26
C VAL A 83 14.41 -10.62 -5.83
N LEU A 84 14.41 -9.67 -4.89
CA LEU A 84 14.01 -9.90 -3.50
C LEU A 84 12.56 -10.41 -3.40
N HIS A 85 11.64 -9.88 -4.21
CA HIS A 85 10.28 -10.39 -4.30
C HIS A 85 10.24 -11.82 -4.88
N TRP A 86 10.95 -12.07 -5.98
CA TRP A 86 10.97 -13.39 -6.63
C TRP A 86 11.61 -14.48 -5.74
N LEU A 87 12.59 -14.12 -4.92
CA LEU A 87 13.20 -14.99 -3.91
C LEU A 87 12.33 -15.13 -2.64
N GLY A 88 11.20 -14.41 -2.58
CA GLY A 88 10.24 -14.49 -1.49
C GLY A 88 10.68 -13.80 -0.20
N HIS A 89 11.56 -12.80 -0.25
CA HIS A 89 11.94 -12.01 0.93
C HIS A 89 10.80 -11.12 1.44
N PHE A 90 9.85 -10.78 0.56
CA PHE A 90 8.66 -10.02 0.91
C PHE A 90 7.50 -10.27 -0.06
N TYR A 91 6.28 -9.93 0.38
CA TYR A 91 5.06 -9.97 -0.41
C TYR A 91 4.55 -8.54 -0.65
N VAL A 92 3.96 -8.29 -1.83
CA VAL A 92 3.17 -7.07 -2.07
C VAL A 92 1.77 -7.35 -1.54
N GLN A 93 1.25 -6.47 -0.67
CA GLN A 93 -0.04 -6.63 0.01
C GLN A 93 -0.84 -5.33 -0.02
#